data_AF-A0AAV8XF02-F1
#
_entry.id   AF-A0AAV8XF02-F1
#
_cell.length_a   1.000
_cell.length_b   1.000
_cell.length_c   1.000
_cell.angle_alpha   90.00
_cell.angle_beta   90.00
_cell.angle_gamma   90.00
#
_symmetry.space_group_name_H-M   'P 1'
#
loop_
_entity.id
_entity.type
_entity.pdbx_description
1 polymer ?
#
loop_
_entity_poly.entity_id
_entity_poly.type
_entity_poly.pdbx_seq_one_letter_code
_entity_poly.pdbx_strand_id
1 'polypeptide(L)'
;MHADRISLNGKTDVIVCQYAEDYLRKHKRPHIMNLVGNKIRELRILLIPLQDMYNINSMLEALKPENFDKVAAVARIIAGYDETTKTFQTPSLAMHLRTTLLAVCSAAKTLIIKKRPCSAYYQLWGGLEKCQKLS
;
A
#
# COMPACT_ATOMS: atom_id res chain seq x y z
N MET A 1 11.90 -15.65 5.93
CA MET A 1 10.73 -16.09 5.14
C MET A 1 9.50 -15.16 5.25
N HIS A 2 9.62 -13.91 5.76
CA HIS A 2 8.52 -12.92 5.72
C HIS A 2 8.41 -12.13 4.41
N ALA A 3 9.48 -12.12 3.59
CA ALA A 3 9.51 -11.41 2.32
C ALA A 3 8.50 -11.98 1.29
N ASP A 4 8.18 -13.28 1.39
CA ASP A 4 7.35 -13.97 0.40
C ASP A 4 5.86 -13.63 0.55
N ARG A 5 5.30 -13.61 1.78
CA ARG A 5 3.92 -13.12 2.03
C ARG A 5 3.78 -11.64 1.65
N ILE A 6 4.80 -10.85 1.96
CA ILE A 6 4.84 -9.43 1.58
C ILE A 6 4.92 -9.29 0.05
N SER A 7 5.51 -10.20 -0.71
CA SER A 7 5.66 -10.08 -2.17
C SER A 7 4.47 -10.63 -2.98
N LEU A 8 3.75 -11.62 -2.44
CA LEU A 8 2.60 -12.25 -3.09
C LEU A 8 1.34 -11.35 -3.05
N ASN A 9 0.95 -10.86 -1.87
CA ASN A 9 -0.41 -10.34 -1.66
C ASN A 9 -0.71 -8.96 -2.29
N GLY A 10 0.26 -8.04 -2.36
CA GLY A 10 0.02 -6.73 -2.97
C GLY A 10 0.30 -6.66 -4.47
N LYS A 11 0.64 -7.78 -5.14
CA LYS A 11 0.51 -7.89 -6.60
C LYS A 11 -0.96 -8.14 -7.01
N THR A 12 -1.79 -8.55 -6.05
CA THR A 12 -3.18 -8.97 -6.24
C THR A 12 -4.21 -7.86 -5.96
N ASP A 13 -3.85 -6.83 -5.20
CA ASP A 13 -4.80 -5.77 -4.85
C ASP A 13 -4.89 -4.70 -5.96
N VAL A 14 -6.04 -4.69 -6.64
CA VAL A 14 -6.33 -3.82 -7.79
C VAL A 14 -6.12 -2.33 -7.47
N ILE A 15 -6.45 -1.87 -6.26
CA ILE A 15 -6.34 -0.45 -5.92
C ILE A 15 -4.90 -0.05 -5.66
N VAL A 16 -4.12 -0.95 -5.05
CA VAL A 16 -2.68 -0.73 -4.85
C VAL A 16 -1.96 -0.63 -6.19
N CYS A 17 -2.33 -1.47 -7.16
CA CYS A 17 -1.83 -1.39 -8.53
C CYS A 17 -2.23 -0.07 -9.22
N GLN A 18 -3.51 0.32 -9.13
CA GLN A 18 -3.99 1.58 -9.72
C GLN A 18 -3.27 2.79 -9.12
N TYR A 19 -3.09 2.80 -7.80
CA TYR A 19 -2.33 3.83 -7.10
C TYR A 19 -0.90 3.95 -7.63
N ALA A 20 -0.21 2.81 -7.79
CA ALA A 20 1.15 2.76 -8.32
C ALA A 20 1.23 3.30 -9.75
N GLU A 21 0.29 2.91 -10.61
CA GLU A 21 0.21 3.41 -11.99
C GLU A 21 -0.06 4.91 -12.04
N ASP A 22 -0.99 5.42 -11.24
CA ASP A 22 -1.30 6.85 -11.18
C ASP A 22 -0.10 7.66 -10.70
N TYR A 23 0.67 7.13 -9.74
CA TYR A 23 1.86 7.78 -9.22
C TYR A 23 2.99 7.81 -10.27
N LEU A 24 3.26 6.69 -10.94
CA LEU A 24 4.28 6.60 -12.00
C LEU A 24 3.92 7.46 -13.22
N ARG A 25 2.63 7.55 -13.57
CA ARG A 25 2.16 8.38 -14.69
C ARG A 25 2.37 9.87 -14.40
N LYS A 26 2.14 10.29 -13.15
CA LYS A 26 2.37 11.67 -12.70
C LYS A 26 3.87 12.02 -12.64
N HIS A 27 4.72 11.05 -12.35
CA HIS A 27 6.14 11.28 -12.11
C HIS A 27 7.03 10.36 -12.97
N LYS A 28 7.55 10.90 -14.09
CA LYS A 28 8.35 10.16 -15.08
C LYS A 28 9.83 9.97 -14.72
N ARG A 29 10.21 10.07 -13.44
CA ARG A 29 11.62 10.02 -13.00
C ARG A 29 11.99 8.61 -12.50
N PRO A 30 13.19 8.09 -12.79
CA PRO A 30 13.56 6.71 -12.45
C PRO A 30 13.56 6.42 -10.94
N HIS A 31 13.99 7.38 -10.10
CA HIS A 31 13.99 7.22 -8.64
C HIS A 31 12.58 7.06 -8.02
N ILE A 32 11.53 7.42 -8.76
CA ILE A 32 10.15 7.29 -8.30
C ILE A 32 9.73 5.84 -8.20
N MET A 33 10.30 4.95 -9.01
CA MET A 33 9.99 3.52 -8.95
C MET A 33 10.29 2.93 -7.57
N ASN A 34 11.43 3.30 -6.97
CA ASN A 34 11.80 2.88 -5.63
C ASN A 34 10.87 3.47 -4.57
N LEU A 35 10.50 4.74 -4.71
CA LEU A 35 9.56 5.40 -3.81
C LEU A 35 8.17 4.72 -3.85
N VAL A 36 7.67 4.41 -5.05
CA VAL A 36 6.39 3.70 -5.24
C VAL A 36 6.47 2.30 -4.65
N GLY A 37 7.58 1.59 -4.83
CA GLY A 37 7.83 0.30 -4.20
C GLY A 37 7.74 0.36 -2.68
N ASN A 38 8.36 1.36 -2.06
CA ASN A 38 8.29 1.58 -0.62
C ASN A 38 6.85 1.84 -0.15
N LYS A 39 6.10 2.68 -0.87
CA LYS A 39 4.70 2.96 -0.54
C LYS A 39 3.78 1.75 -0.68
N ILE A 40 3.97 0.94 -1.72
CA ILE A 40 3.28 -0.34 -1.86
C ILE A 40 3.61 -1.25 -0.67
N ARG A 41 4.88 -1.31 -0.26
CA ARG A 41 5.31 -2.12 0.88
C ARG A 41 4.68 -1.65 2.20
N GLU A 42 4.59 -0.35 2.44
CA GLU A 42 3.90 0.22 3.60
C GLU A 42 2.43 -0.20 3.64
N LEU A 43 1.72 -0.14 2.51
CA LEU A 43 0.32 -0.60 2.41
C LEU A 43 0.18 -2.11 2.69
N ARG A 44 1.16 -2.92 2.26
CA ARG A 44 1.16 -4.36 2.56
C ARG A 44 1.43 -4.64 4.03
N ILE A 45 2.34 -3.91 4.66
CA ILE A 45 2.61 -4.01 6.10
C ILE A 45 1.34 -3.70 6.90
N LEU A 46 0.52 -2.76 6.43
CA LEU A 46 -0.79 -2.48 7.02
C LEU A 46 -1.82 -3.58 6.77
N LEU A 47 -1.85 -4.18 5.57
CA LEU A 47 -2.85 -5.18 5.20
C LEU A 47 -2.66 -6.52 5.92
N ILE A 48 -1.43 -6.93 6.23
CA ILE A 48 -1.15 -8.22 6.88
C ILE A 48 -1.85 -8.34 8.24
N PRO A 49 -1.68 -7.41 9.20
CA PRO A 49 -2.41 -7.49 10.47
C PRO A 49 -3.92 -7.30 10.30
N LEU A 50 -4.38 -6.57 9.28
CA LEU A 50 -5.82 -6.45 8.98
C LEU A 50 -6.43 -7.79 8.53
N GLN A 51 -5.67 -8.58 7.76
CA GLN A 51 -6.03 -9.94 7.39
C GLN A 51 -6.06 -10.85 8.62
N ASP A 52 -4.97 -10.84 9.40
CA ASP A 52 -4.80 -11.75 10.52
C ASP A 52 -5.77 -11.45 11.69
N MET A 53 -6.10 -10.18 11.96
CA MET A 53 -6.95 -9.78 13.10
C MET A 53 -8.43 -9.61 12.75
N TYR A 54 -8.76 -9.19 11.53
CA TYR A 54 -10.11 -8.77 11.16
C TYR A 54 -10.65 -9.44 9.90
N ASN A 55 -9.91 -10.37 9.30
CA ASN A 55 -10.24 -11.04 8.04
C ASN A 55 -10.51 -10.08 6.87
N ILE A 56 -9.86 -8.91 6.89
CA ILE A 56 -9.97 -7.90 5.83
C ILE A 56 -8.92 -8.22 4.78
N ASN A 57 -9.35 -8.73 3.62
CA ASN A 57 -8.45 -9.34 2.64
C ASN A 57 -8.01 -8.40 1.52
N SER A 58 -8.61 -7.21 1.41
CA SER A 58 -8.27 -6.20 0.40
C SER A 58 -8.21 -4.79 0.98
N MET A 59 -7.40 -3.95 0.35
CA MET A 59 -7.36 -2.52 0.61
C MET A 59 -8.68 -1.83 0.29
N LEU A 60 -9.44 -2.32 -0.70
CA LEU A 60 -10.77 -1.79 -0.97
C LEU A 60 -11.70 -1.98 0.23
N GLU A 61 -11.65 -3.16 0.84
CA GLU A 61 -12.42 -3.47 2.04
C GLU A 61 -11.92 -2.69 3.27
N ALA A 62 -10.60 -2.55 3.41
CA ALA A 62 -9.99 -1.75 4.48
C ALA A 62 -10.39 -0.26 4.40
N LEU A 63 -10.57 0.27 3.19
CA LEU A 63 -10.95 1.67 2.96
C LEU A 63 -12.44 1.96 3.20
N LYS A 64 -13.26 0.95 3.50
CA LYS A 64 -14.65 1.17 3.84
C LYS A 64 -14.78 1.88 5.19
N PRO A 65 -15.72 2.83 5.35
CA PRO A 65 -15.88 3.58 6.59
C PRO A 65 -16.09 2.69 7.83
N GLU A 66 -16.76 1.55 7.68
CA GLU A 66 -17.06 0.61 8.77
C GLU A 66 -15.80 -0.07 9.32
N ASN A 67 -14.69 -0.06 8.56
CA ASN A 67 -13.42 -0.63 8.95
C ASN A 67 -12.39 0.43 9.39
N PHE A 68 -12.75 1.72 9.40
CA PHE A 68 -11.82 2.80 9.71
C PHE A 68 -11.14 2.61 11.07
N ASP A 69 -11.91 2.26 12.10
CA ASP A 69 -11.37 2.06 13.45
C ASP A 69 -10.37 0.90 13.51
N LYS A 70 -10.64 -0.17 12.75
CA LYS A 70 -9.73 -1.33 12.63
C LYS A 70 -8.44 -0.94 11.93
N VAL A 71 -8.53 -0.15 10.85
CA VAL A 71 -7.35 0.39 10.16
C VAL A 71 -6.54 1.31 11.05
N ALA A 72 -7.20 2.19 11.81
CA ALA A 72 -6.53 3.08 12.75
C ALA A 72 -5.84 2.30 13.88
N ALA A 73 -6.48 1.25 14.41
CA ALA A 73 -5.90 0.38 15.42
C ALA A 73 -4.64 -0.34 14.90
N VAL A 74 -4.72 -0.96 13.72
CA VAL A 74 -3.55 -1.60 13.10
C VAL A 74 -2.45 -0.59 12.78
N ALA A 75 -2.80 0.60 12.28
CA ALA A 75 -1.83 1.66 11.99
C ALA A 75 -1.06 2.10 13.25
N ARG A 76 -1.72 2.16 14.42
CA ARG A 76 -1.08 2.44 15.70
C ARG A 76 -0.12 1.32 16.10
N ILE A 77 -0.53 0.06 15.94
CA ILE A 77 0.31 -1.11 16.25
C ILE A 77 1.58 -1.08 15.40
N ILE A 78 1.46 -0.93 14.08
CA ILE A 78 2.64 -0.97 13.19
C ILE A 78 3.55 0.26 13.36
N ALA A 79 3.02 1.41 13.78
CA ALA A 79 3.81 2.60 14.09
C ALA A 79 4.44 2.55 15.49
N GLY A 80 4.16 1.51 16.28
CA GLY A 80 4.62 1.37 17.66
C GLY A 80 4.08 2.48 18.55
N TYR A 81 2.78 2.76 18.48
CA TYR A 81 2.12 3.71 19.37
C TYR A 81 2.10 3.18 20.80
N ASP A 82 2.58 3.98 21.74
CA ASP A 82 2.53 3.71 23.17
C ASP A 82 1.45 4.58 23.81
N GLU A 83 0.44 3.95 24.40
CA GLU A 83 -0.68 4.64 25.04
C GLU A 83 -0.27 5.38 26.32
N THR A 84 0.79 4.92 26.99
CA THR A 84 1.25 5.51 28.27
C THR A 84 1.98 6.82 28.04
N THR A 85 2.91 6.84 27.08
CA THR A 85 3.70 8.03 26.73
C THR A 85 3.04 8.88 25.65
N LYS A 86 2.01 8.37 24.98
CA LYS A 86 1.35 8.98 23.80
C LYS A 86 2.32 9.26 22.66
N THR A 87 3.36 8.44 22.51
CA THR A 87 4.40 8.60 21.49
C THR A 87 4.35 7.46 20.47
N PHE A 88 4.93 7.70 19.30
CA PHE A 88 5.14 6.66 18.28
C PHE A 88 6.62 6.29 18.25
N GLN A 89 6.92 4.99 18.26
CA GLN A 89 8.29 4.52 18.04
C GLN A 89 8.81 4.93 16.66
N THR A 90 7.94 4.95 15.64
CA THR A 90 8.28 5.43 14.30
C THR A 90 7.27 6.49 13.82
N PRO A 91 7.43 7.76 14.21
CA PRO A 91 6.51 8.84 13.83
C PRO A 91 6.41 9.06 12.31
N SER A 92 7.53 8.88 11.60
CA SER A 92 7.59 8.98 10.14
C SER A 92 6.69 7.94 9.47
N LEU A 93 6.63 6.72 10.00
CA LEU A 93 5.76 5.65 9.49
C LEU A 93 4.28 6.02 9.66
N ALA A 94 3.88 6.53 10.83
CA ALA A 94 2.51 7.01 11.05
C ALA A 94 2.12 8.12 10.05
N MET A 95 3.03 9.08 9.81
CA MET A 95 2.82 10.15 8.85
C MET A 95 2.74 9.64 7.40
N HIS A 96 3.62 8.73 7.02
CA HIS A 96 3.62 8.12 5.69
C HIS A 96 2.35 7.30 5.45
N LEU A 97 1.92 6.50 6.41
CA LEU A 97 0.68 5.72 6.32
C LEU A 97 -0.52 6.62 6.08
N ARG A 98 -0.66 7.73 6.81
CA ARG A 98 -1.75 8.69 6.60
C ARG A 98 -1.75 9.23 5.17
N THR A 99 -0.61 9.72 4.70
CA THR A 99 -0.51 10.33 3.36
C THR A 99 -0.72 9.30 2.24
N THR A 100 -0.16 8.10 2.39
CA THR A 100 -0.31 7.00 1.43
C THR A 100 -1.76 6.51 1.40
N LEU A 101 -2.43 6.31 2.54
CA LEU A 101 -3.84 5.89 2.59
C LEU A 101 -4.78 6.90 1.93
N LEU A 102 -4.57 8.20 2.15
CA LEU A 102 -5.36 9.24 1.47
C LEU A 102 -5.19 9.18 -0.05
N ALA A 103 -3.96 8.94 -0.53
CA ALA A 103 -3.68 8.83 -1.94
C ALA A 103 -4.33 7.58 -2.56
N VAL A 104 -4.29 6.45 -1.85
CA VAL A 104 -4.96 5.20 -2.26
C VAL A 104 -6.48 5.39 -2.28
N CYS A 105 -7.07 6.09 -1.30
CA CYS A 105 -8.50 6.42 -1.30
C CYS A 105 -8.89 7.28 -2.51
N SER A 106 -8.05 8.25 -2.90
CA SER A 106 -8.25 9.04 -4.12
C SER A 106 -8.16 8.19 -5.40
N ALA A 107 -7.22 7.24 -5.45
CA ALA A 107 -7.12 6.28 -6.54
C ALA A 107 -8.34 5.35 -6.60
N ALA A 108 -8.82 4.87 -5.44
CA ALA A 108 -10.03 4.05 -5.33
C ALA A 108 -11.27 4.78 -5.87
N LYS A 109 -11.47 6.05 -5.47
CA LYS A 109 -12.55 6.90 -6.02
C LYS A 109 -12.46 6.99 -7.53
N THR A 110 -11.27 7.23 -8.07
CA THR A 110 -11.04 7.31 -9.52
C THR A 110 -11.38 6.00 -10.22
N LEU A 111 -11.03 4.86 -9.62
CA LEU A 111 -11.29 3.53 -10.18
C LEU A 111 -12.79 3.19 -10.18
N ILE A 112 -13.48 3.46 -9.07
CA ILE A 112 -14.93 3.25 -8.93
C ILE A 112 -15.70 4.11 -9.93
N ILE A 113 -15.31 5.39 -10.08
CA ILE A 113 -15.98 6.33 -11.00
C ILE A 113 -15.69 6.00 -12.47
N LYS A 114 -14.45 5.64 -12.82
CA LYS A 114 -14.04 5.44 -14.22
C LYS A 114 -14.28 4.03 -14.76
N LYS A 115 -14.68 3.03 -13.96
CA LYS A 115 -14.86 1.62 -14.35
C LYS A 115 -13.71 1.07 -15.23
N ARG A 116 -12.46 1.40 -14.94
CA ARG A 116 -11.32 0.93 -15.76
C ARG A 116 -10.89 -0.48 -15.33
N PRO A 117 -10.75 -1.44 -16.25
CA PRO A 117 -10.09 -2.70 -15.95
C PRO A 117 -8.59 -2.46 -15.79
N CYS A 118 -8.04 -2.86 -14.63
CA CYS A 118 -6.62 -2.81 -14.33
C CYS A 118 -5.89 -3.84 -15.21
N SER A 119 -5.21 -3.41 -16.27
CA SER A 119 -4.47 -4.34 -17.17
C SER A 119 -3.02 -3.95 -17.48
N ALA A 120 -2.49 -2.84 -16.95
CA ALA A 120 -1.16 -2.35 -17.37
C ALA A 120 0.01 -2.76 -16.44
N TYR A 121 -0.25 -3.35 -15.28
CA TYR A 121 0.79 -3.67 -14.29
C TYR A 121 1.73 -4.83 -14.70
N TYR A 122 1.25 -5.86 -15.40
CA TYR A 122 2.07 -7.01 -15.80
C TYR A 122 3.17 -6.65 -16.82
N GLN A 123 2.94 -5.66 -17.68
CA GLN A 123 3.91 -5.26 -18.71
C GLN A 123 5.07 -4.42 -18.16
N LEU A 124 4.85 -3.65 -17.08
CA LEU A 124 5.89 -2.80 -16.48
C LEU A 124 6.81 -3.57 -15.52
N TRP A 125 6.30 -4.61 -14.85
CA TRP A 125 7.10 -5.43 -13.92
C TRP A 125 7.98 -6.49 -14.60
N GLY A 126 7.66 -6.92 -15.83
CA GLY A 126 8.55 -7.73 -16.66
C GLY A 126 9.85 -7.01 -17.05
N GLY A 127 9.90 -5.68 -16.91
CA GLY A 127 11.12 -4.88 -17.04
C GLY A 127 11.98 -4.82 -15.76
N LEU A 128 11.39 -5.09 -14.59
CA LEU A 128 12.05 -4.94 -13.28
C LEU A 128 12.89 -6.17 -12.92
N GLU A 129 12.50 -7.37 -13.36
CA GLU A 129 13.33 -8.59 -13.25
C GLU A 129 14.63 -8.49 -14.06
N LYS A 130 14.70 -7.62 -15.07
CA LYS A 130 15.95 -7.33 -15.80
C LYS A 130 16.89 -6.40 -15.03
N CYS A 131 16.38 -5.53 -14.16
CA CYS A 131 17.21 -4.63 -13.36
C CYS A 131 17.82 -5.30 -12.12
N GLN A 132 17.27 -6.42 -11.64
CA GLN A 132 17.84 -7.21 -10.55
C GLN A 132 18.91 -8.23 -10.99
N LYS A 133 19.17 -8.37 -12.29
CA LYS A 133 20.23 -9.25 -12.85
C LYS A 133 21.51 -8.50 -13.26
N LEU A 134 21.67 -7.25 -12.83
CA LEU A 134 22.87 -6.43 -13.08
C LEU A 134 23.48 -5.93 -11.76
N SER A 135 23.69 -6.84 -10.83
CA SER A 135 24.56 -6.66 -9.66
C SER A 135 25.45 -7.88 -9.51
#